data_AF-A0A535UKE0-F1
#
_entry.id   AF-A0A535UKE0-F1
#
_cell.length_a   1.000
_cell.length_b   1.000
_cell.length_c   1.000
_cell.angle_alpha   90.00
_cell.angle_beta   90.00
_cell.angle_gamma   90.00
#
_symmetry.space_group_name_H-M   'P 1'
#
loop_
_entity.id
_entity.type
_entity.pdbx_description
1 polymer ?
#
loop_
_entity_poly.entity_id
_entity_poly.type
_entity_poly.pdbx_seq_one_letter_code
_entity_poly.pdbx_strand_id
1 'polypeptide(L)'
;METGLTWQSYPPEKLLVERFHISTGFHPGQRDIIEQLVHGKRILAIQRTAWGKSLCYQIASLYYPHLTIVFSPLKALMRDQCQRCNTVYAIPSAIVSSDFSEEENQATMEQVVAGNFKLLFIAPERLDNAGWQKYVIRMRISMIVIDEAHCISTWG
;
A
#
# COMPACT_ATOMS: atom_id res chain seq x y z
N MET A 1 0.30 19.90 -3.42
CA MET A 1 1.30 20.02 -2.35
C MET A 1 2.42 19.03 -2.67
N GLU A 2 3.38 19.48 -3.47
CA GLU A 2 4.61 18.74 -3.80
C GLU A 2 5.68 19.10 -2.78
N THR A 3 5.78 18.31 -1.72
CA THR A 3 7.02 18.17 -0.96
C THR A 3 7.25 16.68 -0.80
N GLY A 4 7.47 16.01 -1.92
CA GLY A 4 7.75 14.57 -1.94
C GLY A 4 9.05 14.32 -1.20
N LEU A 5 9.02 13.42 -0.22
CA LEU A 5 10.21 12.92 0.43
C LEU A 5 11.16 12.43 -0.68
N THR A 6 12.41 12.87 -0.65
CA THR A 6 13.44 12.32 -1.55
C THR A 6 14.31 11.38 -0.75
N TRP A 7 14.86 10.36 -1.41
CA TRP A 7 15.77 9.43 -0.77
C TRP A 7 16.96 10.12 -0.10
N GLN A 8 17.49 11.18 -0.73
CA GLN A 8 18.63 11.94 -0.24
C GLN A 8 18.25 12.84 0.96
N SER A 9 17.13 13.55 0.88
CA SER A 9 16.71 14.46 1.96
C SER A 9 16.12 13.74 3.16
N TYR A 10 15.56 12.54 2.93
CA TYR A 10 14.87 11.79 3.95
C TYR A 10 15.02 10.27 3.70
N PRO A 11 16.13 9.67 4.14
CA PRO A 11 16.44 8.26 3.87
C PRO A 11 15.47 7.30 4.59
N PRO A 12 15.31 6.06 4.11
CA PRO A 12 14.31 5.14 4.65
C PRO A 12 14.55 4.76 6.11
N GLU A 13 15.79 4.80 6.59
CA GLU A 13 16.14 4.60 8.00
C GLU A 13 15.50 5.66 8.89
N LYS A 14 15.43 6.90 8.40
CA LYS A 14 14.80 8.01 9.12
C LYS A 14 13.29 7.79 9.21
N LEU A 15 12.64 7.37 8.11
CA LEU A 15 11.23 6.98 8.13
C LEU A 15 10.98 5.83 9.10
N LEU A 16 11.85 4.82 9.07
CA LEU A 16 11.73 3.63 9.90
C LEU A 16 11.63 3.98 11.40
N VAL A 17 12.47 4.92 11.85
CA VAL A 17 12.47 5.38 13.24
C VAL A 17 11.33 6.36 13.51
N GLU A 18 11.24 7.45 12.74
CA GLU A 18 10.36 8.58 13.07
C GLU A 18 8.88 8.28 12.82
N ARG A 19 8.57 7.47 11.80
CA ARG A 19 7.20 7.22 11.36
C ARG A 19 6.71 5.80 11.64
N PHE A 20 7.61 4.81 11.56
CA PHE A 20 7.26 3.41 11.82
C PHE A 20 7.63 2.96 13.24
N HIS A 21 8.33 3.79 14.01
CA HIS A 21 8.74 3.55 15.40
C HIS A 21 9.60 2.29 15.59
N ILE A 22 10.44 1.97 14.61
CA ILE A 22 11.35 0.81 14.64
C ILE A 22 12.78 1.33 14.74
N SER A 23 13.40 1.17 15.91
CA SER A 23 14.79 1.59 16.18
C SER A 23 15.83 0.49 15.96
N THR A 24 15.40 -0.76 15.81
CA THR A 24 16.29 -1.93 15.62
C THR A 24 16.91 -2.00 14.23
N GLY A 25 16.50 -1.12 13.31
CA GLY A 25 16.92 -1.14 11.91
C GLY A 25 16.14 -2.14 11.05
N PHE A 26 16.49 -2.18 9.77
CA PHE A 26 15.89 -3.08 8.79
C PHE A 26 16.36 -4.52 8.98
N HIS A 27 15.45 -5.47 8.75
CA HIS A 27 15.86 -6.85 8.53
C HIS A 27 16.65 -6.99 7.21
N PRO A 28 17.49 -8.03 7.07
CA PRO A 28 18.24 -8.29 5.85
C PRO A 28 17.34 -8.27 4.60
N GLY A 29 17.79 -7.52 3.59
CA GLY A 29 17.12 -7.38 2.28
C GLY A 29 15.95 -6.39 2.22
N GLN A 30 15.42 -5.90 3.36
CA GLN A 30 14.30 -4.93 3.32
C GLN A 30 14.71 -3.60 2.71
N ARG A 31 15.86 -3.06 3.11
CA ARG A 31 16.40 -1.80 2.57
C ARG A 31 16.57 -1.88 1.05
N ASP A 32 17.13 -2.99 0.56
CA ASP A 32 17.38 -3.20 -0.87
C ASP A 32 16.07 -3.28 -1.67
N ILE A 33 15.04 -3.92 -1.10
CA ILE A 33 13.69 -3.94 -1.70
C ILE A 33 13.13 -2.53 -1.77
N ILE A 34 13.19 -1.77 -0.67
CA ILE A 34 12.67 -0.39 -0.62
C ILE A 34 13.41 0.48 -1.65
N GLU A 35 14.74 0.38 -1.72
CA GLU A 35 15.56 1.14 -2.67
C GLU A 35 15.17 0.82 -4.12
N GLN A 36 15.05 -0.46 -4.46
CA GLN A 36 14.64 -0.88 -5.79
C GLN A 36 13.23 -0.39 -6.13
N LEU A 37 12.28 -0.47 -5.19
CA LEU A 37 10.92 0.04 -5.37
C LEU A 37 10.94 1.54 -5.63
N VAL A 38 11.66 2.33 -4.84
CA VAL A 38 11.75 3.80 -4.99
C VAL A 38 12.36 4.21 -6.34
N HIS A 39 13.29 3.41 -6.87
CA HIS A 39 13.86 3.60 -8.21
C HIS A 39 12.98 3.02 -9.34
N GLY A 40 11.72 2.66 -9.07
CA GLY A 40 10.75 2.22 -10.07
C GLY A 40 11.01 0.82 -10.62
N LYS A 41 11.77 -0.02 -9.92
CA LYS A 41 12.00 -1.41 -10.33
C LYS A 41 10.80 -2.28 -9.97
N ARG A 42 10.52 -3.26 -10.85
CA ARG A 42 9.55 -4.33 -10.57
C ARG A 42 10.24 -5.42 -9.77
N ILE A 43 9.61 -5.88 -8.70
CA ILE A 43 10.20 -6.83 -7.75
C ILE A 43 9.22 -7.97 -7.47
N LEU A 44 9.74 -9.19 -7.44
CA LEU A 44 9.11 -10.33 -6.79
C LEU A 44 9.81 -10.57 -5.46
N ALA A 45 9.17 -10.19 -4.35
CA ALA A 45 9.76 -10.31 -3.02
C ALA A 45 9.30 -11.63 -2.35
N ILE A 46 10.20 -12.62 -2.31
CA ILE A 46 9.97 -13.88 -1.58
C ILE A 46 10.65 -13.77 -0.22
N GLN A 47 9.87 -13.39 0.78
CA GLN A 47 10.31 -13.31 2.18
C GLN A 47 9.43 -14.18 3.07
N ARG A 48 9.99 -14.66 4.19
CA ARG A 48 9.25 -15.40 5.22
C ARG A 48 8.08 -14.56 5.74
N THR A 49 7.01 -15.22 6.19
CA THR A 49 5.89 -14.54 6.86
C THR A 49 6.41 -13.75 8.07
N ALA A 50 5.76 -12.62 8.39
CA ALA A 50 6.16 -11.70 9.45
C ALA A 50 7.53 -11.00 9.27
N TRP A 51 8.23 -11.21 8.14
CA TRP A 51 9.50 -10.54 7.84
C TRP A 51 9.35 -9.09 7.35
N GLY A 52 8.17 -8.49 7.52
CA GLY A 52 7.91 -7.08 7.19
C GLY A 52 7.81 -6.77 5.68
N LYS A 53 7.23 -7.65 4.87
CA LYS A 53 6.92 -7.36 3.45
C LYS A 53 6.09 -6.07 3.31
N SER A 54 5.13 -5.88 4.21
CA SER A 54 4.28 -4.69 4.24
C SER A 54 5.03 -3.40 4.53
N LEU A 55 6.03 -3.45 5.42
CA LEU A 55 6.89 -2.31 5.71
C LEU A 55 7.58 -1.79 4.45
N CYS A 56 8.04 -2.69 3.57
CA CYS A 56 8.80 -2.32 2.38
C CYS A 56 7.96 -1.44 1.43
N TYR A 57 6.75 -1.88 1.07
CA TYR A 57 5.89 -1.08 0.18
C TYR A 57 5.27 0.13 0.90
N GLN A 58 5.05 0.06 2.21
CA GLN A 58 4.55 1.19 2.99
C GLN A 58 5.57 2.33 3.00
N ILE A 59 6.84 2.05 3.28
CA ILE A 59 7.93 3.03 3.19
C ILE A 59 8.09 3.52 1.76
N ALA A 60 8.19 2.60 0.78
CA ALA A 60 8.37 2.97 -0.62
C ALA A 60 7.24 3.89 -1.13
N SER A 61 6.00 3.68 -0.68
CA SER A 61 4.87 4.52 -1.06
C SER A 61 5.15 6.00 -0.75
N LEU A 62 5.79 6.32 0.38
CA LEU A 62 5.99 7.69 0.86
C LEU A 62 6.94 8.53 -0.01
N TYR A 63 7.74 7.88 -0.86
CA TYR A 63 8.61 8.55 -1.84
C TYR A 63 7.89 8.89 -3.15
N TYR A 64 6.68 8.39 -3.35
CA TYR A 64 5.88 8.68 -4.54
C TYR A 64 4.83 9.77 -4.28
N PRO A 65 4.38 10.50 -5.32
CA PRO A 65 3.38 11.55 -5.15
C PRO A 65 1.94 11.04 -5.12
N HIS A 66 1.66 9.81 -5.58
CA HIS A 66 0.29 9.32 -5.74
C HIS A 66 0.03 7.99 -5.03
N LEU A 67 -1.10 7.35 -5.35
CA LEU A 67 -1.65 6.20 -4.64
C LEU A 67 -0.79 4.94 -4.81
N THR A 68 -0.64 4.19 -3.73
CA THR A 68 -0.25 2.77 -3.79
C THR A 68 -1.49 1.91 -3.58
N ILE A 69 -1.73 0.98 -4.49
CA ILE A 69 -2.82 0.00 -4.38
C ILE A 69 -2.26 -1.33 -3.93
N VAL A 70 -2.82 -1.90 -2.88
CA VAL A 70 -2.45 -3.19 -2.31
C VAL A 70 -3.61 -4.16 -2.47
N PHE A 71 -3.44 -5.11 -3.38
CA PHE A 71 -4.35 -6.24 -3.54
C PHE A 71 -3.99 -7.31 -2.51
N SER A 72 -4.93 -7.68 -1.64
CA SER A 72 -4.69 -8.72 -0.63
C SER A 72 -5.95 -9.54 -0.39
N PRO A 73 -5.86 -10.87 -0.28
CA PRO A 73 -7.02 -11.72 0.03
C PRO A 73 -7.37 -11.72 1.52
N LEU A 74 -6.46 -11.25 2.38
CA LEU A 74 -6.56 -11.39 3.82
C LEU A 74 -7.25 -10.16 4.42
N LYS A 75 -8.59 -10.12 4.35
CA LYS A 75 -9.41 -8.98 4.84
C LYS A 75 -9.11 -8.57 6.29
N ALA A 76 -8.91 -9.53 7.18
CA ALA A 76 -8.54 -9.24 8.58
C ALA A 76 -7.18 -8.51 8.65
N LEU A 77 -6.18 -8.99 7.89
CA LEU A 77 -4.87 -8.35 7.82
C LEU A 77 -4.95 -6.96 7.17
N MET A 78 -5.79 -6.77 6.14
CA MET A 78 -6.03 -5.46 5.54
C MET A 78 -6.56 -4.45 6.57
N ARG A 79 -7.50 -4.87 7.43
CA ARG A 79 -8.03 -4.04 8.53
C ARG A 79 -6.95 -3.63 9.50
N ASP A 80 -6.19 -4.60 10.01
CA ASP A 80 -5.12 -4.35 10.98
C ASP A 80 -4.06 -3.40 10.41
N GLN A 81 -3.66 -3.62 9.14
CA GLN A 81 -2.69 -2.78 8.47
C GLN A 81 -3.22 -1.37 8.19
N CYS A 82 -4.45 -1.23 7.70
CA CYS A 82 -5.07 0.07 7.43
C CYS A 82 -5.25 0.87 8.73
N GLN A 83 -5.74 0.23 9.79
CA GLN A 83 -5.86 0.85 11.10
C GLN A 83 -4.49 1.34 11.59
N ARG A 84 -3.48 0.47 11.58
CA ARG A 84 -2.12 0.84 12.02
C ARG A 84 -1.51 1.96 11.18
N CYS A 85 -1.73 1.95 9.87
CA CYS A 85 -1.29 3.03 8.99
C CYS A 85 -1.92 4.36 9.39
N ASN A 86 -3.24 4.40 9.60
CA ASN A 86 -3.94 5.63 9.96
C ASN A 86 -3.62 6.11 11.39
N THR A 87 -3.61 5.21 12.38
CA THR A 87 -3.53 5.59 13.79
C THR A 87 -2.11 5.71 14.33
N VAL A 88 -1.18 4.90 13.83
CA VAL A 88 0.20 4.84 14.34
C VAL A 88 1.14 5.56 13.38
N TYR A 89 1.07 5.25 12.08
CA TYR A 89 2.05 5.76 11.11
C TYR A 89 1.61 7.08 10.44
N ALA A 90 0.40 7.56 10.77
CA ALA A 90 -0.22 8.72 10.15
C ALA A 90 -0.23 8.67 8.60
N ILE A 91 -0.34 7.48 8.00
CA ILE A 91 -0.40 7.26 6.56
C ILE A 91 -1.88 7.11 6.17
N PRO A 92 -2.47 8.09 5.45
CA PRO A 92 -3.88 8.02 5.05
C PRO A 92 -4.13 6.77 4.22
N SER A 93 -4.95 5.87 4.77
CA SER A 93 -5.21 4.56 4.18
C SER A 93 -6.68 4.25 4.16
N ALA A 94 -7.14 3.56 3.12
CA ALA A 94 -8.53 3.12 2.97
C ALA A 94 -8.61 1.64 2.61
N ILE A 95 -9.79 1.05 2.82
CA ILE A 95 -10.11 -0.32 2.43
C ILE A 95 -11.32 -0.33 1.52
N VAL A 96 -11.27 -1.16 0.47
CA VAL A 96 -12.44 -1.54 -0.33
C VAL A 96 -12.56 -3.06 -0.33
N SER A 97 -13.70 -3.58 0.12
CA SER A 97 -13.98 -5.02 0.17
C SER A 97 -15.48 -5.29 0.23
N SER A 98 -15.89 -6.55 0.12
CA SER A 98 -17.29 -6.95 0.27
C SER A 98 -17.82 -6.85 1.72
N ASP A 99 -16.97 -6.49 2.69
CA ASP A 99 -17.38 -6.34 4.09
C ASP A 99 -17.99 -4.96 4.38
N PHE A 100 -17.93 -4.05 3.40
CA PHE A 100 -18.57 -2.73 3.44
C PHE A 100 -19.70 -2.69 2.42
N SER A 101 -20.70 -1.85 2.65
CA SER A 101 -21.81 -1.64 1.71
C SER A 101 -21.30 -1.10 0.36
N GLU A 102 -22.13 -1.16 -0.68
CA GLU A 102 -21.75 -0.59 -1.97
C GLU A 102 -21.61 0.93 -1.87
N GLU A 103 -22.48 1.60 -1.12
CA GLU A 103 -22.43 3.04 -0.87
C GLU A 103 -21.16 3.45 -0.11
N GLU A 104 -20.78 2.71 0.92
CA GLU A 104 -19.55 2.97 1.70
C GLU A 104 -18.29 2.81 0.83
N ASN A 105 -18.25 1.76 0.02
CA ASN A 105 -17.16 1.54 -0.92
C ASN A 105 -17.15 2.62 -2.01
N GLN A 106 -18.31 3.03 -2.54
CA GLN A 106 -18.40 4.08 -3.55
C GLN A 106 -17.87 5.42 -3.00
N ALA A 107 -18.30 5.81 -1.80
CA ALA A 107 -17.82 7.01 -1.13
C ALA A 107 -16.30 6.96 -0.92
N THR A 108 -15.77 5.80 -0.50
CA THR A 108 -14.33 5.58 -0.37
C THR A 108 -13.60 5.76 -1.70
N MET A 109 -14.11 5.18 -2.78
CA MET A 109 -13.52 5.29 -4.12
C MET A 109 -13.52 6.71 -4.67
N GLU A 110 -14.54 7.52 -4.36
CA GLU A 110 -14.58 8.94 -4.69
C GLU A 110 -13.46 9.72 -3.98
N GLN A 111 -13.22 9.44 -2.70
CA GLN A 111 -12.13 10.02 -1.92
C GLN A 111 -10.74 9.55 -2.43
N VAL A 112 -10.63 8.30 -2.88
CA VAL A 112 -9.41 7.79 -3.53
C VAL A 112 -9.12 8.57 -4.80
N VAL A 113 -10.11 8.79 -5.67
CA VAL A 113 -9.94 9.57 -6.91
C VAL A 113 -9.61 11.04 -6.60
N ALA A 114 -10.14 11.59 -5.50
CA ALA A 114 -9.79 12.93 -5.02
C ALA A 114 -8.33 13.05 -4.54
N GLY A 115 -7.61 11.93 -4.36
CA GLY A 115 -6.21 11.92 -3.93
C GLY A 115 -6.02 12.03 -2.42
N ASN A 116 -7.05 11.71 -1.63
CA ASN A 116 -7.02 11.85 -0.17
C ASN A 116 -6.32 10.70 0.55
N PHE A 117 -6.01 9.62 -0.16
CA PHE A 117 -5.35 8.43 0.40
C PHE A 117 -3.99 8.17 -0.23
N LYS A 118 -3.08 7.69 0.61
CA LYS A 118 -1.76 7.24 0.21
C LYS A 118 -1.73 5.76 -0.10
N LEU A 119 -2.47 4.96 0.68
CA LEU A 119 -2.63 3.53 0.48
C LEU A 119 -4.11 3.18 0.29
N LEU A 120 -4.40 2.32 -0.68
CA LEU A 120 -5.69 1.65 -0.82
C LEU A 120 -5.47 0.15 -0.72
N PHE A 121 -6.03 -0.48 0.30
CA PHE A 121 -6.14 -1.92 0.37
C PHE A 121 -7.43 -2.35 -0.32
N ILE A 122 -7.35 -3.28 -1.26
CA ILE A 122 -8.51 -3.76 -2.01
C ILE A 122 -8.51 -5.29 -2.06
N ALA A 123 -9.68 -5.86 -1.79
CA ALA A 123 -9.89 -7.30 -1.89
C ALA A 123 -10.08 -7.69 -3.37
N PRO A 124 -9.42 -8.76 -3.88
CA PRO A 124 -9.45 -9.13 -5.30
C PRO A 124 -10.86 -9.29 -5.88
N GLU A 125 -11.84 -9.76 -5.09
CA GLU A 125 -13.22 -9.95 -5.54
C GLU A 125 -13.93 -8.64 -5.96
N ARG A 126 -13.37 -7.46 -5.65
CA ARG A 126 -13.93 -6.17 -6.06
C ARG A 126 -13.46 -5.72 -7.46
N LEU A 127 -12.52 -6.44 -8.08
CA LEU A 127 -11.99 -6.11 -9.41
C LEU A 127 -13.02 -6.26 -10.54
N ASP A 128 -13.93 -7.24 -10.43
CA ASP A 128 -14.91 -7.57 -11.47
C ASP A 128 -16.16 -6.68 -11.45
N ASN A 129 -16.29 -5.81 -10.44
CA ASN A 129 -17.43 -4.91 -10.34
C ASN A 129 -17.30 -3.74 -11.34
N ALA A 130 -18.38 -3.44 -12.06
CA ALA A 130 -18.50 -2.28 -12.95
C ALA A 130 -18.10 -0.95 -12.26
N GLY A 131 -18.29 -0.86 -10.94
CA GLY A 131 -17.80 0.26 -10.12
C GLY A 131 -16.29 0.45 -10.21
N TRP A 132 -15.48 -0.60 -10.06
CA TRP A 132 -14.01 -0.50 -10.04
C TRP A 132 -13.45 0.10 -11.34
N GLN A 133 -13.92 -0.41 -12.49
CA GLN A 133 -13.47 0.04 -13.81
C GLN A 133 -13.72 1.55 -14.04
N LYS A 134 -14.86 2.05 -13.54
CA LYS A 134 -15.21 3.48 -13.62
C LYS A 134 -14.24 4.37 -12.85
N TYR A 135 -13.71 3.90 -11.72
CA TYR A 135 -12.83 4.70 -10.87
C TYR A 135 -11.35 4.54 -11.21
N VAL A 136 -10.89 3.33 -11.54
CA VAL A 136 -9.46 3.04 -11.73
C VAL A 136 -8.82 3.92 -12.82
N ILE A 137 -9.56 4.20 -13.91
CA ILE A 137 -9.08 5.06 -15.00
C ILE A 137 -8.88 6.53 -14.59
N ARG A 138 -9.47 6.94 -13.46
CA ARG A 138 -9.37 8.30 -12.90
C ARG A 138 -8.33 8.41 -11.79
N MET A 139 -7.83 7.28 -11.29
CA MET A 139 -6.86 7.26 -10.21
C MET A 139 -5.47 7.62 -10.71
N ARG A 140 -4.74 8.43 -9.94
CA ARG A 140 -3.29 8.60 -10.13
C ARG A 140 -2.59 7.54 -9.28
N ILE A 141 -2.01 6.54 -9.94
CA ILE A 141 -1.38 5.39 -9.29
C ILE A 141 0.14 5.49 -9.44
N SER A 142 0.87 5.34 -8.35
CA SER A 142 2.33 5.27 -8.34
C SER A 142 2.84 3.84 -8.23
N MET A 143 2.14 2.97 -7.49
CA MET A 143 2.58 1.61 -7.26
C MET A 143 1.39 0.66 -7.10
N ILE A 144 1.56 -0.57 -7.59
CA ILE A 144 0.64 -1.68 -7.38
C ILE A 144 1.40 -2.78 -6.67
N VAL A 145 0.79 -3.32 -5.61
CA VAL A 145 1.31 -4.40 -4.80
C VAL A 145 0.31 -5.55 -4.84
N ILE A 146 0.77 -6.75 -5.13
CA ILE A 146 -0.02 -7.98 -4.98
C ILE A 146 0.53 -8.73 -3.78
N ASP A 147 -0.21 -8.71 -2.68
CA ASP A 147 0.11 -9.46 -1.47
C ASP A 147 -0.42 -10.90 -1.60
N GLU A 148 0.28 -11.83 -0.96
CA GLU A 148 0.05 -13.27 -1.12
C GLU A 148 -0.06 -13.69 -2.61
N ALA A 149 0.89 -13.23 -3.43
CA ALA A 149 0.91 -13.47 -4.89
C ALA A 149 0.86 -14.96 -5.29
N HIS A 150 1.17 -15.88 -4.37
CA HIS A 150 0.99 -17.31 -4.58
C HIS A 150 -0.48 -17.70 -4.78
N CYS A 151 -1.42 -16.89 -4.30
CA CYS A 151 -2.84 -17.10 -4.48
C CYS A 151 -3.35 -16.68 -5.87
N ILE A 152 -2.55 -16.01 -6.70
CA ILE A 152 -2.94 -15.61 -8.06
C ILE A 152 -3.34 -16.86 -8.88
N SER A 153 -2.59 -17.96 -8.78
CA SER A 153 -2.91 -19.20 -9.51
C SER A 153 -4.23 -19.85 -9.08
N THR A 154 -4.79 -19.45 -7.94
CA THR A 154 -6.09 -19.90 -7.43
C THR A 154 -7.21 -18.90 -7.68
N TRP A 155 -6.92 -17.65 -8.03
CA TRP A 155 -7.93 -16.62 -8.32
C TRP A 155 -8.32 -16.56 -9.79
N GLY A 156 -7.51 -17.15 -10.68
CA GLY A 156 -7.72 -17.13 -12.14
C GLY A 156 -6.86 -16.08 -12.80
#